data_AF-A0A7X3MW65-F1
#
_entry.id   AF-A0A7X3MW65-F1
#
_cell.length_a   1.000
_cell.length_b   1.000
_cell.length_c   1.000
_cell.angle_alpha   90.00
_cell.angle_beta   90.00
_cell.angle_gamma   90.00
#
_symmetry.space_group_name_H-M   'P 1'
#
loop_
_entity.id
_entity.type
_entity.pdbx_description
1 polymer ?
#
loop_
_entity_poly.entity_id
_entity_poly.type
_entity_poly.pdbx_seq_one_letter_code
_entity_poly.pdbx_strand_id
1 'polypeptide(L)'
;METVTLSVSTGFTTHWLMPRMGKFKAAFPSVDLRFQLLNGPLGGPVDDVDLGMRFVSGSDERHEAVFVMPEILLPICTSLYLEQHIREEQGAEVAVGTVVNLSNAQPDWSGLFSPRRGGEALNSLIFSDYAVVVQAALLGQGVALGWLNVVAHWLRTKALVPARLDLMKIERLCHLVRARARPHTPIVSHICDWILSELHEDLAEIAAEYPMLNLEAELRESP
;
A
#
# COMPACT_ATOMS: atom_id res chain seq x y z
N MET A 1 -12.02 -25.74 12.78
CA MET A 1 -11.75 -24.29 12.65
C MET A 1 -10.27 -24.12 12.87
N GLU A 2 -9.55 -23.62 11.88
CA GLU A 2 -8.09 -23.47 11.91
C GLU A 2 -7.76 -22.00 12.11
N THR A 3 -6.94 -21.69 13.10
CA THR A 3 -6.54 -20.30 13.38
C THR A 3 -5.32 -19.95 12.55
N VAL A 4 -5.39 -18.83 11.82
CA VAL A 4 -4.29 -18.30 11.02
C VAL A 4 -3.98 -16.88 11.48
N THR A 5 -2.72 -16.63 11.87
CA THR A 5 -2.25 -15.33 12.35
C THR A 5 -1.48 -14.61 11.26
N LEU A 6 -1.93 -13.41 10.90
CA LEU A 6 -1.29 -12.53 9.91
C LEU A 6 -0.53 -11.39 10.59
N SER A 7 0.73 -11.17 10.19
CA SER A 7 1.56 -10.04 10.60
C SER A 7 1.66 -8.99 9.49
N VAL A 8 0.85 -7.95 9.54
CA VAL A 8 0.66 -6.98 8.46
C VAL A 8 0.50 -5.56 9.00
N SER A 9 0.62 -4.53 8.15
CA SER A 9 0.42 -3.16 8.61
C SER A 9 -1.04 -2.89 8.99
N THR A 10 -1.24 -1.94 9.90
CA THR A 10 -2.55 -1.35 10.21
C THR A 10 -3.22 -0.82 8.95
N GLY A 11 -2.45 -0.13 8.09
CA GLY A 11 -2.91 0.42 6.82
C GLY A 11 -3.41 -0.64 5.86
N PHE A 12 -2.61 -1.68 5.57
CA PHE A 12 -3.02 -2.78 4.68
C PHE A 12 -4.27 -3.49 5.19
N THR A 13 -4.30 -3.77 6.50
CA THR A 13 -5.45 -4.42 7.13
C THR A 13 -6.72 -3.59 6.94
N THR A 14 -6.66 -2.30 7.28
CA THR A 14 -7.80 -1.39 7.25
C THR A 14 -8.30 -1.11 5.84
N HIS A 15 -7.37 -0.79 4.93
CA HIS A 15 -7.71 -0.19 3.63
C HIS A 15 -7.73 -1.17 2.47
N TRP A 16 -7.09 -2.33 2.61
CA TRP A 16 -7.08 -3.36 1.56
C TRP A 16 -7.82 -4.63 1.97
N LEU A 17 -7.55 -5.16 3.17
CA LEU A 17 -8.13 -6.44 3.59
C LEU A 17 -9.58 -6.33 4.09
N MET A 18 -9.90 -5.35 4.94
CA MET A 18 -11.27 -5.19 5.47
C MET A 18 -12.33 -5.01 4.37
N PRO A 19 -12.11 -4.23 3.29
CA PRO A 19 -13.04 -4.18 2.15
C PRO A 19 -13.33 -5.54 1.51
N ARG A 20 -12.42 -6.52 1.66
CA ARG A 20 -12.52 -7.88 1.11
C ARG A 20 -12.88 -8.93 2.15
N MET A 21 -13.14 -8.55 3.40
CA MET A 21 -13.39 -9.51 4.49
C MET A 21 -14.60 -10.43 4.19
N GLY A 22 -15.62 -9.92 3.50
CA GLY A 22 -16.75 -10.73 3.04
C GLY A 22 -16.32 -11.82 2.05
N LYS A 23 -15.53 -11.47 1.02
CA LYS A 23 -14.97 -12.42 0.06
C LYS A 23 -14.05 -13.44 0.75
N PHE A 24 -13.18 -12.96 1.65
CA PHE A 24 -12.27 -13.83 2.41
C PHE A 24 -13.04 -14.89 3.20
N LYS A 25 -14.05 -14.49 3.98
CA LYS A 25 -14.86 -15.42 4.79
C LYS A 25 -15.62 -16.43 3.94
N ALA A 26 -16.04 -16.04 2.73
CA ALA A 26 -16.68 -16.95 1.78
C ALA A 26 -15.68 -17.98 1.21
N ALA A 27 -14.45 -17.55 0.91
CA ALA A 27 -13.39 -18.43 0.40
C ALA A 27 -12.82 -19.36 1.48
N PHE A 28 -12.75 -18.91 2.73
CA PHE A 28 -12.13 -19.62 3.85
C PHE A 28 -13.06 -19.71 5.08
N PRO A 29 -14.23 -20.38 4.97
CA PRO A 29 -15.25 -20.38 6.03
C PRO A 29 -14.80 -21.08 7.33
N SER A 30 -13.78 -21.93 7.26
CA SER A 30 -13.23 -22.66 8.40
C SER A 30 -12.04 -21.96 9.08
N VAL A 31 -11.65 -20.78 8.61
CA VAL A 31 -10.48 -20.04 9.10
C VAL A 31 -10.88 -18.98 10.13
N ASP A 32 -10.22 -19.02 11.28
CA ASP A 32 -10.26 -17.96 12.29
C ASP A 32 -9.02 -17.07 12.12
N LEU A 33 -9.21 -15.88 11.54
CA LEU A 33 -8.13 -14.93 11.27
C LEU A 33 -7.76 -14.13 12.53
N ARG A 34 -6.47 -14.11 12.85
CA ARG A 34 -5.88 -13.24 13.88
C ARG A 34 -4.87 -12.29 13.26
N PHE A 35 -4.69 -11.14 13.89
CA PHE A 35 -3.83 -10.08 13.37
C PHE A 35 -2.80 -9.65 14.40
N GLN A 36 -1.55 -9.61 13.97
CA GLN A 36 -0.47 -8.87 14.60
C GLN A 36 -0.23 -7.62 13.74
N LEU A 37 -0.67 -6.47 14.23
CA LEU A 37 -0.63 -5.23 13.45
C LEU A 37 0.66 -4.45 13.70
N LEU A 38 1.28 -4.03 12.59
CA LEU A 38 2.46 -3.17 12.60
C LEU A 38 2.07 -1.73 12.22
N ASN A 39 2.43 -0.77 13.06
CA ASN A 39 2.24 0.66 12.83
C ASN A 39 3.50 1.35 12.25
N GLY A 40 4.66 0.69 12.30
CA GLY A 40 5.94 1.17 11.79
C GLY A 40 6.44 0.42 10.56
N PRO A 41 7.76 0.48 10.27
CA PRO A 41 8.36 -0.22 9.13
C PRO A 41 7.98 -1.70 9.11
N LEU A 42 7.57 -2.20 7.93
CA LEU A 42 7.25 -3.61 7.69
C LEU A 42 8.52 -4.45 7.59
N GLY A 43 9.22 -4.59 8.72
CA GLY A 43 10.43 -5.39 8.91
C GLY A 43 10.31 -6.35 10.09
N GLY A 44 11.38 -7.10 10.35
CA GLY A 44 11.47 -8.02 11.49
C GLY A 44 10.95 -9.43 11.20
N PRO A 45 11.25 -10.38 12.11
CA PRO A 45 10.94 -11.80 11.93
C PRO A 45 9.43 -12.07 11.92
N VAL A 46 9.06 -13.24 11.41
CA VAL A 46 7.68 -13.76 11.42
C VAL A 46 7.59 -15.12 12.12
N ASP A 47 8.41 -15.31 13.16
CA ASP A 47 8.54 -16.58 13.88
C ASP A 47 7.27 -16.96 14.67
N ASP A 48 6.51 -15.95 15.12
CA ASP A 48 5.32 -16.08 15.95
C ASP A 48 4.00 -16.08 15.17
N VAL A 49 4.03 -15.85 13.86
CA VAL A 49 2.84 -15.81 12.98
C VAL A 49 2.90 -16.83 11.86
N ASP A 50 1.78 -17.03 11.17
CA ASP A 50 1.67 -17.99 10.07
C ASP A 50 2.06 -17.37 8.73
N LEU A 51 1.78 -16.09 8.54
CA LEU A 51 2.10 -15.32 7.35
C LEU A 51 2.30 -13.85 7.71
N GLY A 52 3.28 -13.18 7.12
CA GLY A 52 3.44 -11.74 7.26
C GLY A 52 3.69 -11.04 5.94
N MET A 53 3.44 -9.73 5.88
CA MET A 53 3.81 -8.89 4.74
C MET A 53 5.02 -8.04 5.11
N ARG A 54 6.07 -8.06 4.29
CA ARG A 54 7.32 -7.34 4.54
C ARG A 54 7.83 -6.67 3.27
N PHE A 55 8.52 -5.54 3.44
CA PHE A 55 9.35 -4.97 2.39
C PHE A 55 10.78 -5.47 2.59
N VAL A 56 11.27 -6.30 1.68
CA VAL A 56 12.60 -6.92 1.77
C VAL A 56 13.43 -6.58 0.55
N SER A 57 14.75 -6.48 0.74
CA SER A 57 15.74 -6.31 -0.32
C SER A 57 16.65 -7.55 -0.32
N GLY A 58 16.33 -8.52 -1.17
CA GLY A 58 17.09 -9.77 -1.33
C GLY A 58 16.53 -10.98 -0.58
N SER A 59 17.20 -12.12 -0.73
CA SER A 59 16.80 -13.41 -0.14
C SER A 59 17.19 -13.54 1.34
N ASP A 60 16.29 -14.07 2.16
CA ASP A 60 16.54 -14.44 3.56
C ASP A 60 16.49 -15.97 3.72
N GLU A 61 17.54 -16.58 4.27
CA GLU A 61 17.61 -18.03 4.49
C GLU A 61 16.62 -18.53 5.55
N ARG A 62 16.15 -17.66 6.45
CA ARG A 62 15.24 -18.02 7.54
C ARG A 62 13.78 -18.02 7.12
N HIS A 63 13.47 -17.29 6.06
CA HIS A 63 12.11 -17.08 5.60
C HIS A 63 11.92 -17.65 4.20
N GLU A 64 10.69 -18.06 3.92
CA GLU A 64 10.24 -18.24 2.55
C GLU A 64 9.43 -17.02 2.18
N ALA A 65 9.82 -16.38 1.09
CA ALA A 65 9.23 -15.13 0.63
C ALA A 65 8.59 -15.37 -0.74
N VAL A 66 7.31 -15.04 -0.85
CA VAL A 66 6.58 -15.03 -2.12
C VAL A 66 6.46 -13.58 -2.57
N PHE A 67 6.99 -13.29 -3.75
CA PHE A 67 6.94 -11.96 -4.35
C PHE A 67 5.49 -11.55 -4.61
N VAL A 68 5.13 -10.34 -4.17
CA VAL A 68 3.80 -9.75 -4.38
C VAL A 68 3.89 -8.71 -5.49
N MET A 69 4.70 -7.68 -5.26
CA MET A 69 4.88 -6.56 -6.18
C MET A 69 6.08 -5.72 -5.75
N PRO A 70 6.59 -4.82 -6.62
CA PRO A 70 7.56 -3.81 -6.23
C PRO A 70 6.94 -2.84 -5.23
N GLU A 71 7.74 -2.21 -4.36
CA GLU A 71 7.22 -1.13 -3.53
C GLU A 71 6.97 0.12 -4.39
N ILE A 72 5.69 0.41 -4.64
CA ILE A 72 5.25 1.54 -5.45
C ILE A 72 4.48 2.52 -4.58
N LEU A 73 4.91 3.78 -4.62
CA LEU A 73 4.29 4.92 -3.96
C LEU A 73 3.70 5.88 -5.00
N LEU A 74 2.52 6.41 -4.71
CA LEU A 74 1.79 7.35 -5.56
C LEU A 74 1.13 8.42 -4.70
N PRO A 75 1.24 9.72 -5.01
CA PRO A 75 0.45 10.73 -4.31
C PRO A 75 -1.02 10.59 -4.65
N ILE A 76 -1.85 10.65 -3.62
CA ILE A 76 -3.29 10.42 -3.70
C ILE A 76 -4.06 11.50 -2.95
N CYS A 77 -5.23 11.84 -3.47
CA CYS A 77 -6.20 12.72 -2.82
C CYS A 77 -7.61 12.37 -3.30
N THR A 78 -8.64 13.04 -2.79
CA THR A 78 -9.98 12.95 -3.38
C THR A 78 -10.06 13.80 -4.65
N SER A 79 -10.95 13.44 -5.58
CA SER A 79 -11.21 14.27 -6.78
C SER A 79 -11.62 15.69 -6.43
N LEU A 80 -12.42 15.87 -5.36
CA LEU A 80 -12.82 17.20 -4.89
C LEU A 80 -11.60 18.04 -4.44
N TYR A 81 -10.68 17.44 -3.70
CA TYR A 81 -9.46 18.13 -3.26
C TYR A 81 -8.58 18.49 -4.47
N LEU A 82 -8.44 17.57 -5.43
CA LEU A 82 -7.74 17.81 -6.70
C LEU A 82 -8.33 19.03 -7.43
N GLU A 83 -9.65 19.08 -7.63
CA GLU A 83 -10.32 20.18 -8.34
C GLU A 83 -10.17 21.55 -7.65
N GLN A 84 -10.15 21.56 -6.31
CA GLN A 84 -10.09 22.78 -5.50
C GLN A 84 -8.68 23.33 -5.35
N HIS A 85 -7.68 22.46 -5.26
CA HIS A 85 -6.32 22.84 -4.88
C HIS A 85 -5.27 22.53 -5.96
N ILE A 86 -5.63 21.75 -6.98
CA ILE A 86 -4.73 21.29 -8.03
C ILE A 86 -5.37 21.56 -9.40
N ARG A 87 -5.35 22.83 -9.81
CA ARG A 87 -5.71 23.24 -11.17
C ARG A 87 -4.45 23.31 -12.02
N GLU A 88 -4.48 22.68 -13.19
CA GLU A 88 -3.51 22.88 -14.27
C GLU A 88 -3.59 24.34 -14.77
N GLU A 89 -3.03 25.28 -14.01
CA GLU A 89 -2.73 26.58 -14.59
C GLU A 89 -1.53 26.40 -15.52
N GLN A 90 -1.79 26.66 -16.80
CA GLN A 90 -0.85 26.60 -17.91
C GLN A 90 0.50 27.23 -17.53
N GLY A 91 1.44 26.37 -17.12
CA GLY A 91 2.83 26.76 -16.83
C GLY A 91 3.15 27.22 -15.40
N ALA A 92 2.21 27.24 -14.46
CA ALA A 92 2.46 27.60 -13.06
C ALA A 92 2.36 26.37 -12.14
N GLU A 93 3.39 26.17 -11.30
CA GLU A 93 3.45 25.07 -10.34
C GLU A 93 2.27 25.09 -9.36
N VAL A 94 1.62 23.94 -9.24
CA VAL A 94 0.56 23.73 -8.26
C VAL A 94 1.17 23.55 -6.88
N ALA A 95 0.96 24.51 -5.99
CA ALA A 95 1.26 24.36 -4.57
C ALA A 95 0.26 23.38 -3.94
N VAL A 96 0.76 22.32 -3.30
CA VAL A 96 -0.09 21.41 -2.52
C VAL A 96 -0.52 22.13 -1.23
N GLY A 97 -1.83 22.35 -1.05
CA GLY A 97 -2.36 23.07 0.11
C GLY A 97 -2.05 22.41 1.45
N THR A 98 -2.14 21.09 1.55
CA THR A 98 -1.81 20.31 2.75
C THR A 98 -1.27 18.94 2.35
N VAL A 99 -0.16 18.55 2.96
CA VAL A 99 0.42 17.21 2.84
C VAL A 99 0.13 16.41 4.10
N VAL A 100 -0.32 15.17 3.93
CA VAL A 100 -0.55 14.22 5.03
C VAL A 100 0.60 13.20 5.05
N ASN A 101 1.39 13.24 6.12
CA ASN A 101 2.62 12.48 6.29
C ASN A 101 2.50 11.41 7.38
N LEU A 102 3.24 10.32 7.19
CA LEU A 102 3.49 9.32 8.22
C LEU A 102 4.80 9.69 8.94
N SER A 103 4.79 9.76 10.26
CA SER A 103 5.98 9.98 11.07
C SER A 103 6.96 8.81 10.90
N ASN A 104 8.24 9.11 10.76
CA ASN A 104 9.31 8.11 10.62
C ASN A 104 9.10 7.15 9.44
N ALA A 105 8.41 7.61 8.39
CA ALA A 105 8.31 6.86 7.15
C ALA A 105 9.69 6.57 6.58
N GLN A 106 9.86 5.37 6.04
CA GLN A 106 11.01 5.02 5.21
C GLN A 106 10.48 4.55 3.85
N PRO A 107 10.83 5.25 2.75
CA PRO A 107 11.70 6.44 2.69
C PRO A 107 11.08 7.71 3.34
N ASP A 108 11.89 8.73 3.64
CA ASP A 108 11.40 10.03 4.10
C ASP A 108 10.62 10.72 2.97
N TRP A 109 9.33 10.97 3.20
CA TRP A 109 8.38 11.45 2.21
C TRP A 109 8.41 12.96 1.99
N SER A 110 9.04 13.70 2.89
CA SER A 110 9.07 15.17 2.84
C SER A 110 9.64 15.70 1.51
N GLY A 111 10.66 15.03 0.97
CA GLY A 111 11.27 15.37 -0.33
C GLY A 111 10.53 14.83 -1.55
N LEU A 112 9.60 13.89 -1.37
CA LEU A 112 8.85 13.28 -2.47
C LEU A 112 7.65 14.12 -2.88
N PHE A 113 7.09 14.93 -1.98
CA PHE A 113 6.07 15.92 -2.33
C PHE A 113 6.63 17.22 -2.85
N SER A 114 7.94 17.46 -2.70
CA SER A 114 8.59 18.60 -3.33
C SER A 114 8.39 18.52 -4.84
N PRO A 115 7.70 19.49 -5.45
CA PRO A 115 7.58 19.52 -6.88
C PRO A 115 8.98 19.66 -7.46
N ARG A 116 9.18 19.12 -8.65
CA ARG A 116 10.45 19.20 -9.40
C ARG A 116 10.97 20.64 -9.59
N ARG A 117 10.23 21.69 -9.19
CA ARG A 117 10.55 23.12 -9.34
C ARG A 117 10.25 24.02 -8.11
N GLY A 118 9.98 23.50 -6.91
CA GLY A 118 10.07 24.29 -5.66
C GLY A 118 8.79 24.93 -5.07
N GLY A 119 7.58 24.51 -5.43
CA GLY A 119 6.37 24.80 -4.64
C GLY A 119 6.35 24.12 -3.26
N GLU A 120 6.41 24.90 -2.18
CA GLU A 120 6.33 24.39 -0.80
C GLU A 120 4.89 23.98 -0.44
N ALA A 121 4.75 22.92 0.36
CA ALA A 121 3.47 22.59 0.98
C ALA A 121 3.12 23.67 2.01
N LEU A 122 1.92 24.24 1.92
CA LEU A 122 1.51 25.32 2.85
C LEU A 122 1.31 24.80 4.27
N ASN A 123 0.84 23.56 4.42
CA ASN A 123 0.57 22.90 5.70
C ASN A 123 0.98 21.42 5.69
N SER A 124 1.28 20.86 6.86
CA SER A 124 1.62 19.45 7.05
C SER A 124 0.85 18.84 8.22
N LEU A 125 0.19 17.71 7.98
CA LEU A 125 -0.39 16.83 9.01
C LEU A 125 0.54 15.62 9.17
N ILE A 126 0.92 15.28 10.40
CA ILE A 126 1.83 14.16 10.67
C ILE A 126 1.13 13.17 11.60
N PHE A 127 1.02 11.91 11.17
CA PHE A 127 0.42 10.82 11.94
C PHE A 127 1.42 9.69 12.14
N SER A 128 1.30 8.93 13.23
CA SER A 128 2.15 7.77 13.49
C SER A 128 1.61 6.44 12.97
N ASP A 129 0.38 6.44 12.44
CA ASP A 129 -0.28 5.27 11.89
C ASP A 129 -0.72 5.56 10.45
N TYR A 130 -0.27 4.71 9.53
CA TYR A 130 -0.59 4.85 8.12
C TYR A 130 -2.07 4.70 7.80
N ALA A 131 -2.82 3.94 8.61
CA ALA A 131 -4.27 3.86 8.46
C ALA A 131 -4.92 5.25 8.62
N VAL A 132 -4.42 6.08 9.54
CA VAL A 132 -4.91 7.45 9.77
C VAL A 132 -4.51 8.38 8.62
N VAL A 133 -3.31 8.21 8.05
CA VAL A 133 -2.86 8.97 6.88
C VAL A 133 -3.82 8.79 5.69
N VAL A 134 -4.12 7.54 5.35
CA VAL A 134 -5.06 7.24 4.26
C VAL A 134 -6.48 7.72 4.60
N GLN A 135 -6.91 7.61 5.86
CA GLN A 135 -8.20 8.12 6.30
C GLN A 135 -8.32 9.65 6.13
N ALA A 136 -7.27 10.40 6.47
CA ALA A 136 -7.25 11.85 6.28
C ALA A 136 -7.32 12.22 4.79
N ALA A 137 -6.64 11.48 3.91
CA ALA A 137 -6.76 11.66 2.47
C ALA A 137 -8.19 11.39 1.98
N LEU A 138 -8.83 10.30 2.42
CA LEU A 138 -10.24 9.98 2.10
C LEU A 138 -11.22 11.07 2.56
N LEU A 139 -10.90 11.75 3.66
CA LEU A 139 -11.68 12.87 4.19
C LEU A 139 -11.30 14.22 3.56
N GLY A 140 -10.50 14.23 2.49
CA GLY A 140 -10.13 15.44 1.75
C GLY A 140 -9.23 16.41 2.54
N GLN A 141 -8.47 15.92 3.53
CA GLN A 141 -7.62 16.77 4.37
C GLN A 141 -6.28 17.16 3.71
N GLY A 142 -5.97 16.61 2.53
CA GLY A 142 -4.71 16.86 1.86
C GLY A 142 -4.35 15.77 0.85
N VAL A 143 -3.14 15.88 0.33
CA VAL A 143 -2.50 14.84 -0.47
C VAL A 143 -1.67 13.94 0.44
N ALA A 144 -1.81 12.63 0.31
CA ALA A 144 -0.99 11.62 1.02
C ALA A 144 -0.17 10.80 0.03
N LEU A 145 0.90 10.14 0.49
CA LEU A 145 1.55 9.09 -0.30
C LEU A 145 0.82 7.78 -0.06
N GLY A 146 0.30 7.22 -1.14
CA GLY A 146 -0.35 5.94 -1.22
C GLY A 146 0.66 4.83 -1.52
N TRP A 147 0.87 3.90 -0.58
CA TRP A 147 1.43 2.59 -0.92
C TRP A 147 0.42 1.83 -1.75
N LEU A 148 0.79 1.46 -2.96
CA LEU A 148 -0.16 0.93 -3.94
C LEU A 148 -0.86 -0.35 -3.44
N ASN A 149 -0.14 -1.25 -2.77
CA ASN A 149 -0.72 -2.45 -2.14
C ASN A 149 -1.75 -2.15 -1.04
N VAL A 150 -1.74 -0.94 -0.47
CA VAL A 150 -2.67 -0.52 0.58
C VAL A 150 -3.85 0.25 0.00
N VAL A 151 -3.59 1.18 -0.92
CA VAL A 151 -4.61 2.12 -1.42
C VAL A 151 -5.32 1.65 -2.68
N ALA A 152 -4.95 0.49 -3.23
CA ALA A 152 -5.49 -0.06 -4.46
C ALA A 152 -7.02 -0.09 -4.50
N HIS A 153 -7.68 -0.51 -3.41
CA HIS A 153 -9.13 -0.53 -3.32
C HIS A 153 -9.76 0.85 -3.54
N TRP A 154 -9.17 1.89 -2.94
CA TRP A 154 -9.69 3.25 -3.01
C TRP A 154 -9.42 3.91 -4.36
N LEU A 155 -8.32 3.55 -5.04
CA LEU A 155 -8.06 3.95 -6.42
C LEU A 155 -9.08 3.33 -7.39
N ARG A 156 -9.34 2.02 -7.26
CA ARG A 156 -10.34 1.33 -8.09
C ARG A 156 -11.75 1.89 -7.95
N THR A 157 -12.13 2.21 -6.72
CA THR A 157 -13.45 2.79 -6.42
C THR A 157 -13.53 4.29 -6.69
N LYS A 158 -12.41 4.92 -7.07
CA LYS A 158 -12.26 6.37 -7.28
C LYS A 158 -12.58 7.22 -6.05
N ALA A 159 -12.61 6.61 -4.87
CA ALA A 159 -12.68 7.32 -3.59
C ALA A 159 -11.40 8.13 -3.37
N LEU A 160 -10.28 7.62 -3.88
CA LEU A 160 -9.03 8.34 -4.03
C LEU A 160 -8.63 8.31 -5.51
N VAL A 161 -7.93 9.36 -5.95
CA VAL A 161 -7.38 9.48 -7.30
C VAL A 161 -5.90 9.86 -7.22
N PRO A 162 -5.10 9.56 -8.26
CA PRO A 162 -3.73 10.05 -8.36
C PRO A 162 -3.70 11.59 -8.33
N ALA A 163 -2.96 12.18 -7.39
CA ALA A 163 -2.76 13.63 -7.31
C ALA A 163 -1.69 14.12 -8.31
N ARG A 164 -0.81 13.21 -8.75
CA ARG A 164 0.13 13.40 -9.86
C ARG A 164 0.37 12.06 -10.56
N LEU A 165 0.96 12.12 -11.75
CA LEU A 165 1.21 10.93 -12.58
C LEU A 165 2.57 10.27 -12.33
N ASP A 166 3.45 10.92 -11.55
CA ASP A 166 4.77 10.38 -11.22
C ASP A 166 4.68 9.30 -10.13
N LEU A 167 4.79 8.04 -10.56
CA LEU A 167 5.01 6.90 -9.66
C LEU A 167 6.42 6.94 -9.08
N MET A 168 6.54 6.51 -7.83
CA MET A 168 7.82 6.36 -7.15
C MET A 168 8.03 4.90 -6.82
N LYS A 169 8.92 4.25 -7.59
CA LYS A 169 9.39 2.91 -7.30
C LYS A 169 10.53 2.99 -6.30
N ILE A 170 10.41 2.24 -5.22
CA ILE A 170 11.46 2.10 -4.20
C ILE A 170 12.22 0.79 -4.47
N GLU A 171 13.48 0.71 -4.07
CA GLU A 171 14.32 -0.48 -4.31
C GLU A 171 13.85 -1.74 -3.58
N ARG A 172 12.99 -1.60 -2.56
CA ARG A 172 12.47 -2.75 -1.82
C ARG A 172 11.30 -3.40 -2.56
N LEU A 173 11.08 -4.67 -2.26
CA LEU A 173 10.02 -5.47 -2.87
C LEU A 173 9.05 -5.93 -1.78
N CYS A 174 7.75 -5.83 -2.05
CA CYS A 174 6.70 -6.36 -1.20
C CYS A 174 6.65 -7.88 -1.33
N HIS A 175 6.77 -8.57 -0.20
CA HIS A 175 6.70 -10.02 -0.12
C HIS A 175 5.73 -10.47 0.96
N LEU A 176 5.07 -11.59 0.71
CA LEU A 176 4.46 -12.40 1.75
C LEU A 176 5.51 -13.39 2.27
N VAL A 177 5.77 -13.34 3.56
CA VAL A 177 6.84 -14.10 4.21
C VAL A 177 6.28 -15.08 5.23
N ARG A 178 6.90 -16.25 5.32
CA ARG A 178 6.66 -17.24 6.38
C ARG A 178 7.97 -17.76 6.94
N ALA A 179 7.99 -18.16 8.20
CA ALA A 179 9.15 -18.79 8.81
C ALA A 179 9.33 -20.22 8.25
N ARG A 180 10.52 -20.55 7.72
CA ARG A 180 10.81 -21.90 7.19
C ARG A 180 10.75 -23.00 8.24
N ALA A 181 10.99 -22.63 9.51
CA ALA A 181 10.97 -23.56 10.63
C ALA A 181 9.54 -24.02 11.00
N ARG A 182 8.49 -23.32 10.53
CA ARG A 182 7.10 -23.73 10.78
C ARG A 182 6.66 -24.80 9.79
N PRO A 183 5.84 -25.77 10.23
CA PRO A 183 5.23 -26.74 9.34
C PRO A 183 4.41 -26.04 8.25
N HIS A 184 4.56 -26.52 7.03
CA HIS A 184 3.74 -26.08 5.91
C HIS A 184 2.28 -26.50 6.13
N THR A 185 1.36 -25.54 6.29
CA THR A 185 -0.08 -25.81 6.28
C THR A 185 -0.68 -25.44 4.92
N PRO A 186 -1.45 -26.33 4.26
CA PRO A 186 -2.06 -26.01 2.96
C PRO A 186 -2.94 -24.77 2.99
N ILE A 187 -3.62 -24.50 4.11
CA ILE A 187 -4.48 -23.33 4.25
C ILE A 187 -3.72 -22.01 4.13
N VAL A 188 -2.50 -21.94 4.68
CA VAL A 188 -1.67 -20.73 4.64
C VAL A 188 -1.22 -20.45 3.22
N SER A 189 -0.87 -21.48 2.45
CA SER A 189 -0.55 -21.33 1.03
C SER A 189 -1.77 -20.87 0.23
N HIS A 190 -2.95 -21.45 0.45
CA HIS A 190 -4.17 -20.99 -0.23
C HIS A 190 -4.54 -19.54 0.12
N ILE A 191 -4.34 -19.11 1.37
CA ILE A 191 -4.53 -17.72 1.78
C ILE A 191 -3.50 -16.82 1.09
N CYS A 192 -2.24 -17.24 1.00
CA CYS A 192 -1.20 -16.52 0.26
C CYS A 192 -1.59 -16.33 -1.21
N ASP A 193 -1.97 -17.42 -1.88
CA ASP A 193 -2.40 -17.41 -3.29
C ASP A 193 -3.63 -16.51 -3.51
N TRP A 194 -4.58 -16.53 -2.57
CA TRP A 194 -5.76 -15.66 -2.63
C TRP A 194 -5.39 -14.18 -2.48
N ILE A 195 -4.50 -13.83 -1.54
CA ILE A 195 -4.02 -12.45 -1.37
C ILE A 195 -3.32 -11.97 -2.65
N LEU A 196 -2.44 -12.80 -3.22
CA LEU A 196 -1.74 -12.49 -4.46
C LEU A 196 -2.72 -12.30 -5.62
N SER A 197 -3.71 -13.18 -5.76
CA SER A 197 -4.72 -13.09 -6.81
C SER A 197 -5.52 -11.78 -6.73
N GLU A 198 -6.03 -11.41 -5.55
CA GLU A 198 -6.80 -10.17 -5.37
C GLU A 198 -5.92 -8.92 -5.57
N LEU A 199 -4.63 -8.95 -5.18
CA LEU A 199 -3.70 -7.85 -5.45
C LEU A 199 -3.37 -7.71 -6.94
N HIS A 200 -3.17 -8.82 -7.66
CA HIS A 200 -2.93 -8.77 -9.10
C HIS A 200 -4.15 -8.26 -9.87
N GLU A 201 -5.35 -8.70 -9.50
CA GLU A 201 -6.61 -8.19 -10.06
C GLU A 201 -6.74 -6.69 -9.80
N ASP A 202 -6.40 -6.25 -8.58
CA ASP A 202 -6.40 -4.83 -8.25
C ASP A 202 -5.48 -4.00 -9.15
N LEU A 203 -4.24 -4.45 -9.30
CA LEU A 203 -3.23 -3.75 -10.09
C LEU A 203 -3.63 -3.69 -11.58
N ALA A 204 -4.22 -4.77 -12.11
CA ALA A 204 -4.71 -4.81 -13.48
C ALA A 204 -5.85 -3.80 -13.70
N GLU A 205 -6.80 -3.71 -12.78
CA GLU A 205 -7.89 -2.73 -12.87
C GLU A 205 -7.39 -1.29 -12.75
N ILE A 206 -6.44 -1.02 -11.86
CA ILE A 206 -5.84 0.31 -11.72
C ILE A 206 -5.05 0.68 -12.98
N ALA A 207 -4.31 -0.26 -13.58
CA ALA A 207 -3.60 -0.03 -14.83
C ALA A 207 -4.56 0.32 -15.99
N ALA A 208 -5.71 -0.35 -16.05
CA ALA A 208 -6.74 -0.06 -17.04
C ALA A 208 -7.43 1.29 -16.81
N GLU A 209 -7.70 1.64 -15.55
CA GLU A 209 -8.35 2.92 -15.19
C GLU A 209 -7.41 4.12 -15.32
N TYR A 210 -6.12 3.94 -15.01
CA TYR A 210 -5.11 4.99 -15.03
C TYR A 210 -3.94 4.62 -15.95
N PRO A 211 -4.16 4.54 -17.28
CA PRO A 211 -3.12 4.12 -18.23
C PRO A 211 -1.91 5.07 -18.23
N MET A 212 -2.11 6.32 -17.85
CA MET A 212 -1.07 7.34 -17.74
C MET A 212 -0.03 7.05 -16.65
N LEU A 213 -0.36 6.18 -15.68
CA LEU A 213 0.60 5.76 -14.64
C LEU A 213 1.63 4.75 -15.18
N ASN A 214 1.39 4.13 -16.34
CA ASN A 214 2.28 3.13 -16.94
C ASN A 214 2.65 1.97 -15.98
N LEU A 215 1.70 1.56 -15.14
CA LEU A 215 1.92 0.55 -14.10
C LEU A 215 2.44 -0.79 -14.65
N GLU A 216 2.02 -1.18 -15.84
CA GLU A 216 2.47 -2.43 -16.45
C GLU A 216 3.99 -2.46 -16.68
N ALA A 217 4.60 -1.33 -17.05
CA ALA A 217 6.04 -1.24 -17.22
C ALA A 217 6.75 -1.37 -15.86
N GLU A 218 6.26 -0.64 -14.86
CA GLU A 218 6.84 -0.65 -13.51
C GLU A 218 6.80 -2.03 -12.84
N LEU A 219 5.76 -2.82 -13.12
CA LEU A 219 5.60 -4.19 -12.63
C LEU A 219 6.46 -5.22 -13.38
N ARG A 220 6.76 -5.01 -14.68
CA ARG A 220 7.61 -5.92 -15.48
C ARG A 220 9.10 -5.74 -15.22
N GLU A 221 9.54 -4.55 -14.84
CA GLU A 221 10.95 -4.25 -14.51
C GLU A 221 11.36 -4.71 -13.10
N SER A 222 10.78 -5.81 -12.61
CA SER A 222 11.11 -6.36 -11.31
C SER A 222 11.58 -7.81 -11.46
N PRO A 223 12.61 -8.19 -10.68
CA PRO A 223 13.41 -9.39 -10.91
C PRO A 223 12.61 -10.70 -10.82
#